data_AF-A0A9P0DMA1-F1
#
_entry.id   AF-A0A9P0DMA1-F1
#
_cell.length_a   1.000
_cell.length_b   1.000
_cell.length_c   1.000
_cell.angle_alpha   90.00
_cell.angle_beta   90.00
_cell.angle_gamma   90.00
#
_symmetry.space_group_name_H-M   'P 1'
#
loop_
_entity.id
_entity.type
_entity.pdbx_description
1 polymer ?
#
loop_
_entity_poly.entity_id
_entity_poly.type
_entity_poly.pdbx_seq_one_letter_code
_entity_poly.pdbx_strand_id
1 'polypeptide(L)'
;MERSLSTMLSVSMSILSINLNEILVYVLVAVLKMSQISTKEKLLYIIDDMELIAKEIIENAIAPKSSKLSGPEYIQITDLLVSKNNELKETLQLAAEQAQINKKLDILKIEVERQDQDINHLQKQLKEAEQILSTAIYQANQKLQSIAKANRKPVSSEELIKFAHRISASNAICAPLTWQQGDPRRPYPTDIEMRLGLLGRLGDPMNGHLMAQQNSISDLHRPGQPGEIPAAQQNQFAWHPSGEMHISVGQGTVPMDTRNHKQENEDVEVMSTDSSSSSSSDSQ
;
A
#
# COMPACT_ATOMS: atom_id res chain seq x y z
N MET A 1 -18.44 -23.84 -6.94
CA MET A 1 -18.62 -22.37 -6.87
C MET A 1 -19.92 -22.01 -6.14
N GLU A 2 -21.07 -22.57 -6.52
CA GLU A 2 -22.37 -22.27 -5.88
C GLU A 2 -22.46 -22.56 -4.37
N ARG A 3 -21.86 -23.66 -3.89
CA ARG A 3 -21.87 -23.98 -2.45
C ARG A 3 -21.16 -22.92 -1.59
N SER A 4 -20.13 -22.26 -2.13
CA SER A 4 -19.37 -21.21 -1.43
C SER A 4 -20.16 -19.91 -1.28
N LEU A 5 -20.95 -19.55 -2.32
CA LEU A 5 -21.81 -18.36 -2.30
C LEU A 5 -23.00 -18.53 -1.35
N SER A 6 -23.57 -19.72 -1.28
CA SER A 6 -24.67 -20.03 -0.34
C SER A 6 -24.22 -19.93 1.12
N THR A 7 -23.03 -20.43 1.46
CA THR A 7 -22.45 -20.25 2.80
C THR A 7 -22.13 -18.78 3.11
N MET A 8 -21.59 -18.03 2.16
CA MET A 8 -21.31 -16.59 2.34
C MET A 8 -22.59 -15.78 2.57
N LEU A 9 -23.66 -16.05 1.82
CA LEU A 9 -24.97 -15.40 1.99
C LEU A 9 -25.61 -15.77 3.33
N SER A 10 -25.53 -17.04 3.75
CA SER A 10 -26.05 -17.48 5.04
C SER A 10 -25.32 -16.82 6.21
N VAL A 11 -23.99 -16.74 6.14
CA VAL A 11 -23.17 -16.09 7.19
C VAL A 11 -23.48 -14.59 7.24
N SER A 12 -23.57 -13.93 6.09
CA SER A 12 -23.90 -12.50 6.02
C SER A 12 -25.30 -12.19 6.57
N MET A 13 -26.31 -13.03 6.27
CA MET A 13 -27.66 -12.87 6.85
C MET A 13 -27.69 -13.13 8.36
N SER A 14 -26.96 -14.14 8.86
CA SER A 14 -26.85 -14.38 10.30
C SER A 14 -26.21 -13.19 11.03
N ILE A 15 -25.18 -12.57 10.45
CA ILE A 15 -24.52 -11.39 11.00
C ILE A 15 -25.47 -10.18 11.03
N LEU A 16 -26.25 -9.95 9.96
CA LEU A 16 -27.25 -8.88 9.93
C LEU A 16 -28.37 -9.10 10.96
N SER A 17 -28.87 -10.33 11.11
CA SER A 17 -29.93 -10.65 12.09
C SER A 17 -29.47 -10.47 13.54
N ILE A 18 -28.20 -10.77 13.84
CA ILE A 18 -27.63 -10.54 15.18
C ILE A 18 -27.57 -9.04 15.47
N ASN A 19 -27.07 -8.24 14.52
CA ASN A 19 -26.99 -6.78 14.67
C ASN A 19 -28.37 -6.13 14.87
N LEU A 20 -29.39 -6.54 14.10
CA LEU A 20 -30.74 -5.97 14.24
C LEU A 20 -31.36 -6.26 15.61
N ASN A 21 -31.18 -7.48 16.14
CA ASN A 21 -31.71 -7.84 17.45
C ASN A 21 -31.00 -7.09 18.57
N GLU A 22 -29.68 -6.90 18.46
CA GLU A 22 -28.91 -6.13 19.43
C GLU A 22 -29.32 -4.66 19.44
N ILE A 23 -29.52 -4.06 18.27
CA ILE A 23 -30.05 -2.69 18.11
C ILE A 23 -31.46 -2.58 18.70
N LEU A 24 -32.34 -3.56 18.45
CA LEU A 24 -33.71 -3.54 18.95
C LEU A 24 -33.75 -3.60 20.49
N VAL A 25 -32.90 -4.43 21.11
CA VAL A 25 -32.76 -4.51 22.57
C VAL A 25 -32.24 -3.20 23.14
N TYR A 26 -31.21 -2.60 22.52
CA TYR A 26 -30.68 -1.30 22.94
C TYR A 26 -31.73 -0.19 22.87
N VAL A 27 -32.53 -0.15 21.79
CA VAL A 27 -33.60 0.84 21.61
C VAL A 27 -34.72 0.61 22.63
N LEU A 28 -35.12 -0.63 22.89
CA LEU A 28 -36.18 -0.95 23.87
C LEU A 28 -35.76 -0.58 25.30
N VAL A 29 -34.50 -0.86 25.66
CA VAL A 29 -33.91 -0.49 26.97
C VAL A 29 -33.76 1.03 27.10
N ALA A 30 -33.39 1.72 26.02
CA ALA A 30 -33.31 3.19 26.00
C ALA A 30 -34.68 3.84 26.16
N VAL A 31 -35.70 3.33 25.46
CA VAL A 31 -37.09 3.82 25.55
C VAL A 31 -37.67 3.60 26.94
N LEU A 32 -37.42 2.45 27.57
CA LEU A 32 -37.86 2.18 28.95
C LEU A 32 -37.16 3.06 30.00
N LYS A 33 -35.90 3.45 29.76
CA LYS A 33 -35.17 4.41 30.63
C LYS A 33 -35.70 5.84 30.52
N MET A 34 -36.30 6.24 29.41
CA MET A 34 -36.78 7.61 29.17
C MET A 34 -38.08 7.98 29.91
N SER A 35 -38.82 7.01 30.46
CA SER A 35 -40.11 7.26 31.14
C SER A 35 -40.03 7.39 32.68
N GLN A 36 -38.83 7.35 33.26
CA GLN A 36 -38.64 7.52 34.71
C GLN A 36 -37.96 8.86 34.98
N ILE A 37 -38.51 9.66 35.90
CA ILE A 37 -37.89 10.92 36.32
C ILE A 37 -36.48 10.64 36.82
N SER A 38 -35.51 11.46 36.43
CA SER A 38 -34.12 11.17 36.78
C SER A 38 -33.93 11.26 38.30
N THR A 39 -33.03 10.45 38.85
CA THR A 39 -32.69 10.50 40.29
C THR A 39 -32.28 11.92 40.71
N LYS A 40 -31.64 12.68 39.82
CA LYS A 40 -31.27 14.08 40.01
C LYS A 40 -32.51 14.97 40.15
N GLU A 41 -33.47 14.87 39.22
CA GLU A 41 -34.70 15.66 39.27
C GLU A 41 -35.52 15.31 40.52
N LYS A 42 -35.63 14.03 40.87
CA LYS A 42 -36.30 13.60 42.12
C LYS A 42 -35.67 14.23 43.36
N LEU A 43 -34.33 14.24 43.44
CA LEU A 43 -33.59 14.89 44.52
C LEU A 43 -33.89 16.38 44.63
N LEU A 44 -33.96 17.09 43.50
CA LEU A 44 -34.29 18.51 43.46
C LEU A 44 -35.71 18.77 43.99
N TYR A 45 -36.70 18.01 43.53
CA TYR A 45 -38.08 18.14 44.01
C TYR A 45 -38.21 17.91 45.53
N ILE A 46 -37.50 16.91 46.07
CA ILE A 46 -37.54 16.65 47.52
C ILE A 46 -36.93 17.82 48.29
N ILE A 47 -35.85 18.43 47.78
CA ILE A 47 -35.23 19.61 48.41
C ILE A 47 -36.17 20.82 48.36
N ASP A 48 -36.81 21.08 47.22
CA ASP A 48 -37.76 22.18 47.06
C ASP A 48 -38.98 22.00 47.98
N ASP A 49 -39.52 20.78 48.08
CA ASP A 49 -40.60 20.44 49.02
C ASP A 49 -40.17 20.67 50.48
N MET A 50 -38.97 20.22 50.86
CA MET A 50 -38.43 20.44 52.20
C MET A 50 -38.20 21.92 52.51
N GLU A 51 -37.76 22.72 51.53
CA GLU A 51 -37.62 24.16 51.66
C GLU A 51 -38.98 24.82 51.92
N LEU A 52 -40.02 24.43 51.17
CA LEU A 52 -41.37 24.96 51.35
C LEU A 52 -41.92 24.65 52.74
N ILE A 53 -41.80 23.39 53.17
CA ILE A 53 -42.24 22.94 54.50
C ILE A 53 -41.46 23.69 55.61
N ALA A 54 -40.14 23.87 55.44
CA ALA A 54 -39.33 24.58 56.41
C ALA A 54 -39.73 26.07 56.52
N LYS A 55 -40.04 26.73 55.39
CA LYS A 55 -40.56 28.11 55.38
C LYS A 55 -41.86 28.21 56.17
N GLU A 56 -42.80 27.29 55.93
CA GLU A 56 -44.09 27.26 56.62
C GLU A 56 -43.93 27.05 58.15
N ILE A 57 -43.03 26.16 58.57
CA ILE A 57 -42.70 25.97 60.00
C ILE A 57 -42.13 27.25 60.62
N ILE A 58 -41.19 27.91 59.93
CA ILE A 58 -40.54 29.13 60.41
C ILE A 58 -41.55 30.28 60.49
N GLU A 59 -42.35 30.49 59.44
CA GLU A 59 -43.40 31.51 59.38
C GLU A 59 -44.41 31.33 60.52
N ASN A 60 -44.83 30.08 60.80
CA ASN A 60 -45.68 29.78 61.93
C ASN A 60 -45.02 30.03 63.30
N ALA A 61 -43.70 29.80 63.42
CA ALA A 61 -42.97 30.06 64.66
C ALA A 61 -42.95 31.55 65.04
N ILE A 62 -42.83 32.43 64.02
CA ILE A 62 -42.80 33.89 64.19
C ILE A 62 -44.19 34.56 64.13
N ALA A 63 -45.24 33.81 63.75
CA ALA A 63 -46.60 34.33 63.63
C ALA A 63 -47.19 34.83 64.98
N PRO A 64 -48.01 35.89 64.96
CA PRO A 64 -48.73 36.36 66.15
C PRO A 64 -49.72 35.30 66.65
N LYS A 65 -50.01 35.30 67.97
CA LYS A 65 -50.80 34.24 68.64
C LYS A 65 -52.16 33.93 67.99
N SER A 66 -52.77 34.91 67.32
CA SER A 66 -54.05 34.77 66.60
C SER A 66 -53.97 34.00 65.29
N SER A 67 -52.77 33.85 64.72
CA SER A 67 -52.52 33.29 63.38
C SER A 67 -51.60 32.07 63.42
N LYS A 68 -51.31 31.54 64.61
CA LYS A 68 -50.53 30.31 64.76
C LYS A 68 -51.36 29.10 64.36
N LEU A 69 -50.74 28.19 63.63
CA LEU A 69 -51.26 26.85 63.37
C LEU A 69 -51.66 26.18 64.69
N SER A 70 -52.76 25.44 64.65
CA SER A 70 -53.19 24.65 65.80
C SER A 70 -52.18 23.53 66.09
N GLY A 71 -52.14 23.08 67.35
CA GLY A 71 -51.29 21.96 67.77
C GLY A 71 -51.27 20.75 66.81
N PRO A 72 -52.43 20.24 66.32
CA PRO A 72 -52.45 19.13 65.38
C PRO A 72 -51.89 19.45 63.98
N GLU A 73 -52.13 20.66 63.45
CA GLU A 73 -51.58 21.07 62.14
C GLU A 73 -50.06 21.21 62.18
N TYR A 74 -49.52 21.74 63.28
CA TYR A 74 -48.08 21.83 63.50
C TYR A 74 -47.40 20.46 63.55
N ILE A 75 -48.05 19.46 64.17
CA ILE A 75 -47.56 18.08 64.21
C ILE A 75 -47.55 17.48 62.80
N GLN A 76 -48.62 17.66 62.03
CA GLN A 76 -48.72 17.14 60.66
C GLN A 76 -47.63 17.67 59.73
N ILE A 77 -47.33 18.97 59.79
CA ILE A 77 -46.26 19.59 58.99
C ILE A 77 -44.88 19.08 59.43
N THR A 78 -44.68 18.87 60.74
CA THR A 78 -43.43 18.29 61.28
C THR A 78 -43.25 16.84 60.82
N ASP A 79 -44.31 16.03 60.84
CA ASP A 79 -44.30 14.64 60.36
C ASP A 79 -44.04 14.58 58.84
N LEU A 80 -44.62 15.51 58.08
CA LEU A 80 -44.37 15.65 56.64
C LEU A 80 -42.89 15.96 56.35
N LEU A 81 -42.27 16.84 57.14
CA LEU A 81 -40.83 17.13 57.03
C LEU A 81 -39.97 15.89 57.31
N VAL A 82 -40.31 15.13 58.37
CA VAL A 82 -39.61 13.87 58.70
C VAL A 82 -39.75 12.85 57.58
N SER A 83 -40.96 12.73 57.01
CA SER A 83 -41.24 11.88 55.85
C SER A 83 -40.36 12.25 54.65
N LYS A 84 -40.31 13.53 54.28
CA LYS A 84 -39.47 14.02 53.17
C LYS A 84 -37.98 13.85 53.42
N ASN A 85 -37.53 14.02 54.66
CA ASN A 85 -36.14 13.74 55.03
C ASN A 85 -35.78 12.24 54.88
N ASN A 86 -36.70 11.33 55.16
CA ASN A 86 -36.48 9.90 54.91
C ASN A 86 -36.47 9.60 53.40
N GLU A 87 -37.39 10.18 52.64
CA GLU A 87 -37.41 10.06 51.17
C GLU A 87 -36.10 10.58 50.52
N LEU A 88 -35.55 11.68 51.05
CA LEU A 88 -34.26 12.23 50.63
C LEU A 88 -33.10 11.26 50.89
N LYS A 89 -33.05 10.66 52.09
CA LYS A 89 -32.00 9.69 52.45
C LYS A 89 -32.02 8.46 51.55
N GLU A 90 -33.20 7.92 51.29
CA GLU A 90 -33.36 6.78 50.38
C GLU A 90 -32.92 7.14 48.96
N THR A 91 -33.32 8.32 48.47
CA THR A 91 -32.96 8.77 47.12
C THR A 91 -31.45 9.06 47.00
N LEU A 92 -30.80 9.55 48.07
CA LEU A 92 -29.34 9.71 48.14
C LEU A 92 -28.59 8.36 48.13
N GLN A 93 -29.13 7.35 48.81
CA GLN A 93 -28.55 6.00 48.78
C GLN A 93 -28.58 5.44 47.35
N LEU A 94 -29.71 5.56 46.66
CA LEU A 94 -29.83 5.16 45.26
C LEU A 94 -28.83 5.91 44.36
N ALA A 95 -28.66 7.21 44.57
CA ALA A 95 -27.68 8.01 43.82
C ALA A 95 -26.24 7.51 44.03
N ALA A 96 -25.89 7.10 45.25
CA ALA A 96 -24.58 6.53 45.56
C ALA A 96 -24.35 5.18 44.85
N GLU A 97 -25.37 4.32 44.82
CA GLU A 97 -25.33 3.05 44.08
C GLU A 97 -25.17 3.29 42.57
N GLN A 98 -25.92 4.24 42.01
CA GLN A 98 -25.81 4.61 40.60
C GLN A 98 -24.42 5.18 40.27
N ALA A 99 -23.80 5.92 41.18
CA ALA A 99 -22.42 6.41 41.01
C ALA A 99 -21.40 5.25 40.95
N GLN A 100 -21.56 4.23 41.78
CA GLN A 100 -20.72 3.02 41.73
C GLN A 100 -20.91 2.25 40.42
N ILE A 101 -22.14 2.13 39.94
CA ILE A 101 -22.45 1.49 38.66
C ILE A 101 -21.82 2.28 37.51
N ASN A 102 -21.95 3.60 37.50
CA ASN A 102 -21.34 4.46 36.47
C ASN A 102 -19.82 4.30 36.45
N LYS A 103 -19.16 4.22 37.61
CA LYS A 103 -17.72 3.95 37.67
C LYS A 103 -17.34 2.60 37.03
N LYS A 104 -18.11 1.55 37.28
CA LYS A 104 -17.89 0.25 36.63
C LYS A 104 -18.13 0.31 35.12
N LEU A 105 -19.14 1.06 34.70
CA LEU A 105 -19.48 1.28 33.29
C LEU A 105 -18.36 2.02 32.56
N ASP A 106 -17.76 3.03 33.18
CA ASP A 106 -16.64 3.78 32.59
C ASP A 106 -15.41 2.89 32.40
N ILE A 107 -15.09 2.03 33.38
CA ILE A 107 -14.02 1.03 33.25
C ILE A 107 -14.31 0.08 32.08
N LEU A 108 -15.54 -0.42 31.99
CA LEU A 108 -15.94 -1.35 30.94
C LEU A 108 -15.87 -0.69 29.55
N LYS A 109 -16.27 0.58 29.43
CA LYS A 109 -16.14 1.36 28.19
C LYS A 109 -14.69 1.46 27.73
N ILE A 110 -13.76 1.74 28.65
CA ILE A 110 -12.33 1.82 28.34
C ILE A 110 -11.82 0.47 27.84
N GLU A 111 -12.24 -0.64 28.47
CA GLU A 111 -11.84 -1.98 28.04
C GLU A 111 -12.40 -2.35 26.66
N VAL A 112 -13.67 -1.99 26.39
CA VAL A 112 -14.28 -2.19 25.07
C VAL A 112 -13.54 -1.39 24.00
N GLU A 113 -13.23 -0.12 24.26
CA GLU A 113 -12.46 0.72 23.33
C GLU A 113 -11.07 0.12 23.05
N ARG A 114 -10.39 -0.41 24.07
CA ARG A 114 -9.10 -1.08 23.89
C ARG A 114 -9.24 -2.32 23.00
N GLN A 115 -10.24 -3.15 23.25
CA GLN A 115 -10.48 -4.35 22.44
C GLN A 115 -10.84 -4.00 20.99
N ASP A 116 -11.59 -2.93 20.77
CA ASP A 116 -11.91 -2.48 19.41
C ASP A 116 -10.65 -2.00 18.66
N GLN A 117 -9.74 -1.31 19.35
CA GLN A 117 -8.43 -0.95 18.79
C GLN A 117 -7.60 -2.18 18.44
N ASP A 118 -7.58 -3.21 19.29
CA ASP A 118 -6.88 -4.47 19.02
C ASP A 118 -7.49 -5.20 17.81
N ILE A 119 -8.82 -5.26 17.70
CA ILE A 119 -9.53 -5.85 16.55
C ILE A 119 -9.17 -5.11 15.26
N ASN A 120 -9.21 -3.77 15.28
CA ASN A 120 -8.85 -2.95 14.12
C ASN A 120 -7.39 -3.18 13.71
N HIS A 121 -6.48 -3.29 14.68
CA HIS A 121 -5.08 -3.59 14.42
C HIS A 121 -4.90 -4.97 13.75
N LEU A 122 -5.52 -6.00 14.31
CA LEU A 122 -5.48 -7.36 13.77
C LEU A 122 -6.09 -7.44 12.37
N GLN A 123 -7.21 -6.75 12.13
CA GLN A 123 -7.84 -6.69 10.82
C GLN A 123 -6.92 -6.06 9.76
N LYS A 124 -6.18 -5.01 10.14
CA LYS A 124 -5.19 -4.38 9.25
C LYS A 124 -4.07 -5.34 8.90
N GLN A 125 -3.48 -6.01 9.91
CA GLN A 125 -2.42 -7.00 9.70
C GLN A 125 -2.90 -8.16 8.81
N LEU A 126 -4.13 -8.63 9.00
CA LEU A 126 -4.69 -9.71 8.20
C LEU A 126 -4.84 -9.31 6.72
N LYS A 127 -5.29 -8.08 6.45
CA LYS A 127 -5.37 -7.54 5.08
C LYS A 127 -4.00 -7.40 4.43
N GLU A 128 -3.00 -6.95 5.18
CA GLU A 128 -1.62 -6.86 4.69
C GLU A 128 -1.05 -8.26 4.36
N ALA A 129 -1.28 -9.23 5.24
CA ALA A 129 -0.87 -10.62 5.02
C ALA A 129 -1.57 -11.25 3.81
N GLU A 130 -2.87 -11.01 3.63
CA GLU A 130 -3.65 -11.45 2.47
C GLU A 130 -3.07 -10.88 1.17
N GLN A 131 -2.72 -9.59 1.15
CA GLN A 131 -2.12 -8.94 0.00
C GLN A 131 -0.78 -9.57 -0.37
N ILE A 132 0.13 -9.74 0.61
CA ILE A 132 1.44 -10.36 0.39
C ILE A 132 1.27 -11.79 -0.15
N LEU A 133 0.38 -12.57 0.46
CA LEU A 133 0.13 -13.95 0.04
C LEU A 133 -0.42 -14.00 -1.39
N SER A 134 -1.35 -13.13 -1.73
CA SER A 134 -1.95 -13.05 -3.07
C SER A 134 -0.89 -12.74 -4.13
N THR A 135 -0.03 -11.74 -3.87
CA THR A 135 1.08 -11.40 -4.76
C THR A 135 2.09 -12.54 -4.88
N ALA A 136 2.44 -13.20 -3.77
CA ALA A 136 3.37 -14.32 -3.78
C ALA A 136 2.83 -15.51 -4.59
N ILE A 137 1.54 -15.84 -4.45
CA ILE A 137 0.88 -16.90 -5.22
C ILE A 137 0.87 -16.56 -6.71
N TYR A 138 0.55 -15.31 -7.07
CA TYR A 138 0.59 -14.86 -8.46
C TYR A 138 1.99 -15.01 -9.07
N GLN A 139 3.01 -14.51 -8.38
CA GLN A 139 4.41 -14.63 -8.83
C GLN A 139 4.86 -16.09 -8.91
N ALA A 140 4.49 -16.93 -7.94
CA ALA A 140 4.81 -18.35 -7.96
C ALA A 140 4.18 -19.06 -9.17
N ASN A 141 2.93 -18.76 -9.50
CA ASN A 141 2.26 -19.31 -10.67
C ASN A 141 2.94 -18.87 -11.98
N GLN A 142 3.33 -17.60 -12.10
CA GLN A 142 4.09 -17.13 -13.26
C GLN A 142 5.44 -17.84 -13.39
N LYS A 143 6.14 -18.05 -12.26
CA LYS A 143 7.39 -18.79 -12.24
C LYS A 143 7.21 -20.25 -12.64
N LEU A 144 6.15 -20.92 -12.17
CA LEU A 144 5.81 -22.29 -12.58
C LEU A 144 5.55 -22.39 -14.08
N GLN A 145 4.84 -21.42 -14.67
CA GLN A 145 4.63 -21.37 -16.13
C GLN A 145 5.96 -21.19 -16.89
N SER A 146 6.85 -20.32 -16.41
CA SER A 146 8.18 -20.13 -16.99
C SER A 146 9.02 -21.41 -16.93
N ILE A 147 9.03 -22.09 -15.78
CA ILE A 147 9.69 -23.40 -15.61
C ILE A 147 9.11 -24.43 -16.57
N ALA A 148 7.77 -24.52 -16.68
CA ALA A 148 7.13 -25.45 -17.61
C ALA A 148 7.49 -25.16 -19.07
N LYS A 149 7.61 -23.87 -19.45
CA LYS A 149 8.05 -23.46 -20.79
C LYS A 149 9.52 -23.83 -21.04
N ALA A 150 10.40 -23.64 -20.06
CA ALA A 150 11.82 -24.03 -20.15
C ALA A 150 11.99 -25.56 -20.25
N ASN A 151 11.24 -26.32 -19.46
CA ASN A 151 11.27 -27.79 -19.47
C ASN A 151 10.81 -28.39 -20.81
N ARG A 152 9.98 -27.68 -21.60
CA ARG A 152 9.61 -28.12 -22.96
C ARG A 152 10.76 -28.06 -23.96
N LYS A 153 11.76 -27.21 -23.73
CA LYS A 153 12.95 -27.04 -24.58
C LYS A 153 14.19 -26.93 -23.71
N PRO A 154 14.64 -28.04 -23.11
CA PRO A 154 15.81 -28.01 -22.24
C PRO A 154 17.04 -27.65 -23.08
N VAL A 155 17.84 -26.71 -22.59
CA VAL A 155 19.13 -26.36 -23.19
C VAL A 155 20.21 -27.17 -22.50
N SER A 156 21.07 -27.82 -23.28
CA SER A 156 22.24 -28.54 -22.77
C SER A 156 23.19 -27.58 -22.04
N SER A 157 23.61 -27.95 -20.83
CA SER A 157 24.62 -27.18 -20.09
C SER A 157 25.94 -27.11 -20.85
N GLU A 158 26.30 -28.15 -21.61
CA GLU A 158 27.51 -28.17 -22.44
C GLU A 158 27.42 -27.18 -23.62
N GLU A 159 26.25 -27.07 -24.26
CA GLU A 159 26.02 -26.05 -25.30
C GLU A 159 26.06 -24.66 -24.70
N LEU A 160 25.41 -24.44 -23.55
CA LEU A 160 25.43 -23.16 -22.85
C LEU A 160 26.86 -22.73 -22.51
N ILE A 161 27.69 -23.64 -22.00
CA ILE A 161 29.10 -23.37 -21.68
C ILE A 161 29.90 -23.06 -22.96
N LYS A 162 29.71 -23.83 -24.04
CA LYS A 162 30.38 -23.57 -25.33
C LYS A 162 30.01 -22.21 -25.90
N PHE A 163 28.73 -21.85 -25.88
CA PHE A 163 28.26 -20.56 -26.38
C PHE A 163 28.70 -19.42 -25.46
N ALA A 164 28.62 -19.58 -24.14
CA ALA A 164 29.12 -18.57 -23.20
C ALA A 164 30.62 -18.32 -23.40
N HIS A 165 31.44 -19.37 -23.49
CA HIS A 165 32.86 -19.23 -23.79
C HIS A 165 33.10 -18.56 -25.14
N ARG A 166 32.36 -18.94 -26.19
CA ARG A 166 32.46 -18.31 -27.51
C ARG A 166 32.12 -16.83 -27.44
N ILE A 167 31.04 -16.47 -26.76
CA ILE A 167 30.60 -15.08 -26.59
C ILE A 167 31.65 -14.30 -25.78
N SER A 168 32.20 -14.87 -24.71
CA SER A 168 33.25 -14.24 -23.90
C SER A 168 34.59 -14.10 -24.62
N ALA A 169 34.93 -15.03 -25.53
CA ALA A 169 36.16 -15.00 -26.33
C ALA A 169 36.02 -14.19 -27.63
N SER A 170 34.79 -13.90 -28.06
CA SER A 170 34.51 -13.07 -29.24
C SER A 170 34.56 -11.58 -28.86
N ASN A 171 34.45 -10.70 -29.86
CA ASN A 171 34.40 -9.25 -29.64
C ASN A 171 33.28 -8.87 -28.66
N ALA A 172 33.43 -7.71 -28.01
CA ALA A 172 32.63 -7.31 -26.85
C ALA A 172 31.11 -7.53 -27.03
N ILE A 173 30.42 -8.04 -26.00
CA ILE A 173 28.98 -8.36 -26.07
C ILE A 173 28.13 -7.07 -26.15
N CYS A 174 28.66 -5.98 -25.57
CA CYS A 174 28.11 -4.64 -25.65
C CYS A 174 29.25 -3.63 -25.80
N ALA A 175 28.94 -2.45 -26.36
CA ALA A 175 29.90 -1.36 -26.42
C ALA A 175 30.12 -0.81 -24.99
N PRO A 176 31.36 -0.74 -24.49
CA PRO A 176 31.64 -0.04 -23.23
C PRO A 176 31.11 1.39 -23.26
N LEU A 177 30.73 1.97 -22.10
CA LEU A 177 30.30 3.38 -22.02
C LEU A 177 31.35 4.37 -22.56
N THR A 178 32.62 3.98 -22.59
CA THR A 178 33.74 4.75 -23.13
C THR A 178 34.14 4.34 -24.54
N TRP A 179 33.31 3.55 -25.24
CA TRP A 179 33.62 3.10 -26.59
C TRP A 179 33.69 4.29 -27.55
N GLN A 180 34.74 4.32 -28.36
CA GLN A 180 34.97 5.37 -29.37
C GLN A 180 35.25 4.70 -30.72
N GLN A 181 35.06 5.45 -31.80
CA GLN A 181 35.38 4.97 -33.14
C GLN A 181 36.88 4.61 -33.22
N GLY A 182 37.16 3.33 -33.48
CA GLY A 182 38.52 2.77 -33.45
C GLY A 182 38.83 1.90 -32.22
N ASP A 183 37.94 1.82 -31.22
CA ASP A 183 38.09 0.89 -30.10
C ASP A 183 37.82 -0.56 -30.58
N PRO A 184 38.79 -1.47 -30.42
CA PRO A 184 38.67 -2.87 -30.84
C PRO A 184 37.56 -3.64 -30.10
N ARG A 185 37.09 -3.15 -28.94
CA ARG A 185 35.99 -3.75 -28.15
C ARG A 185 34.62 -3.31 -28.65
N ARG A 186 34.39 -3.32 -29.96
CA ARG A 186 33.08 -3.01 -30.57
C ARG A 186 32.17 -4.25 -30.55
N PRO A 187 30.85 -4.10 -30.35
CA PRO A 187 29.92 -5.22 -30.30
C PRO A 187 29.36 -5.66 -31.66
N TYR A 188 29.80 -5.03 -32.74
CA TYR A 188 29.29 -5.29 -34.08
C TYR A 188 30.42 -5.55 -35.08
N PRO A 189 30.16 -6.31 -36.16
CA PRO A 189 31.11 -6.51 -37.24
C PRO A 189 31.48 -5.19 -37.95
N THR A 190 32.75 -5.02 -38.32
CA THR A 190 33.19 -3.90 -39.19
C THR A 190 32.77 -4.09 -40.64
N ASP A 191 32.75 -3.00 -41.40
CA ASP A 191 32.53 -3.02 -42.85
C ASP A 191 33.51 -3.95 -43.59
N ILE A 192 34.76 -4.02 -43.13
CA ILE A 192 35.76 -4.93 -43.71
C ILE A 192 35.43 -6.40 -43.38
N GLU A 193 35.05 -6.72 -42.14
CA GLU A 193 34.63 -8.08 -41.75
C GLU A 193 33.36 -8.51 -42.49
N MET A 194 32.41 -7.58 -42.68
CA MET A 194 31.19 -7.83 -43.46
C MET A 194 31.49 -8.08 -44.94
N ARG A 195 32.40 -7.30 -45.54
CA ARG A 195 32.81 -7.45 -46.95
C ARG A 195 33.61 -8.73 -47.20
N LEU A 196 34.44 -9.12 -46.24
CA LEU A 196 35.20 -10.37 -46.29
C LEU A 196 34.34 -11.62 -46.02
N GLY A 197 33.16 -11.43 -45.43
CA GLY A 197 32.18 -12.48 -45.18
C GLY A 197 31.59 -13.08 -46.46
N LEU A 198 30.87 -14.19 -46.30
CA LEU A 198 30.29 -14.94 -47.43
C LEU A 198 29.42 -14.04 -48.33
N LEU A 199 28.53 -13.25 -47.72
CA LEU A 199 27.63 -12.35 -48.46
C LEU A 199 28.38 -11.26 -49.26
N GLY A 200 29.47 -10.70 -48.71
CA GLY A 200 30.29 -9.71 -49.41
C GLY A 200 31.02 -10.28 -50.61
N ARG A 201 31.43 -11.56 -50.56
CA ARG A 201 32.08 -12.26 -51.67
C ARG A 201 31.14 -12.64 -52.80
N LEU A 202 29.86 -12.92 -52.51
CA LEU A 202 28.86 -13.22 -53.55
C LEU A 202 28.43 -11.97 -54.35
N GLY A 203 28.59 -10.77 -53.78
CA GLY A 203 28.22 -9.51 -54.43
C GLY A 203 29.26 -8.95 -55.41
N ASP A 204 30.44 -9.56 -55.50
CA ASP A 204 31.55 -9.05 -56.32
C ASP A 204 31.71 -9.90 -57.61
N PRO A 205 31.28 -9.42 -58.80
CA PRO A 205 31.31 -10.21 -60.02
C PRO A 205 32.73 -10.48 -60.57
N MET A 206 33.79 -9.97 -59.92
CA MET A 206 35.17 -10.02 -60.41
C MET A 206 36.13 -10.92 -59.61
N ASN A 207 35.65 -11.69 -58.61
CA ASN A 207 36.55 -12.53 -57.80
C ASN A 207 36.15 -14.03 -57.73
N GLY A 208 35.31 -14.48 -58.67
CA GLY A 208 34.91 -15.89 -58.81
C GLY A 208 36.00 -16.87 -59.26
N HIS A 209 37.28 -16.48 -59.31
CA HIS A 209 38.37 -17.34 -59.80
C HIS A 209 39.40 -17.76 -58.75
N LEU A 210 39.21 -17.46 -57.45
CA LEU A 210 40.08 -17.97 -56.39
C LEU A 210 39.45 -19.08 -55.53
N MET A 211 38.48 -19.82 -56.09
CA MET A 211 37.91 -21.05 -55.49
C MET A 211 38.82 -22.27 -55.65
N ALA A 212 40.11 -22.09 -55.93
CA ALA A 212 41.04 -23.19 -56.18
C ALA A 212 42.45 -22.95 -55.60
N GLN A 213 42.59 -22.49 -54.36
CA GLN A 213 43.80 -22.85 -53.59
C GLN A 213 43.56 -22.88 -52.09
N GLN A 214 43.09 -24.04 -51.68
CA GLN A 214 43.28 -24.77 -50.43
C GLN A 214 44.38 -24.28 -49.46
N ASN A 215 44.02 -24.31 -48.16
CA ASN A 215 44.84 -24.46 -46.95
C ASN A 215 46.27 -23.91 -46.94
N SER A 216 46.53 -22.92 -46.09
CA SER A 216 47.77 -22.88 -45.30
C SER A 216 47.64 -21.89 -44.14
N ILE A 217 47.63 -22.43 -42.94
CA ILE A 217 47.89 -21.73 -41.67
C ILE A 217 49.34 -21.26 -41.73
N SER A 218 49.64 -19.99 -41.42
CA SER A 218 50.94 -19.57 -40.84
C SER A 218 50.92 -18.09 -40.42
N ASP A 219 51.33 -17.87 -39.17
CA ASP A 219 51.78 -16.62 -38.56
C ASP A 219 52.73 -15.79 -39.46
N LEU A 220 52.71 -14.46 -39.34
CA LEU A 220 53.91 -13.66 -38.98
C LEU A 220 53.59 -12.16 -38.78
N HIS A 221 54.13 -11.63 -37.67
CA HIS A 221 54.23 -10.23 -37.28
C HIS A 221 54.97 -9.29 -38.28
N ARG A 222 54.75 -7.97 -38.04
CA ARG A 222 55.73 -6.83 -38.04
C ARG A 222 55.71 -5.82 -39.22
N PRO A 223 56.25 -4.58 -39.05
CA PRO A 223 55.46 -3.34 -39.16
C PRO A 223 56.08 -2.21 -40.02
N GLY A 224 55.38 -1.08 -40.14
CA GLY A 224 55.85 0.20 -40.73
C GLY A 224 55.46 0.35 -42.21
N GLN A 225 55.12 1.51 -42.77
CA GLN A 225 55.23 2.94 -42.45
C GLN A 225 54.19 3.70 -43.34
N PRO A 226 53.95 5.00 -43.11
CA PRO A 226 52.74 5.71 -43.53
C PRO A 226 52.87 6.30 -44.95
N GLY A 227 51.77 6.25 -45.70
CA GLY A 227 51.63 6.87 -47.00
C GLY A 227 50.20 7.36 -47.18
N GLU A 228 50.06 8.68 -47.35
CA GLU A 228 48.84 9.44 -47.55
C GLU A 228 48.05 8.96 -48.80
N ILE A 229 46.72 8.81 -48.66
CA ILE A 229 45.77 8.76 -49.78
C ILE A 229 44.48 9.53 -49.37
N PRO A 230 43.85 10.29 -50.30
CA PRO A 230 43.10 11.51 -50.00
C PRO A 230 41.68 11.32 -49.45
N ALA A 231 41.21 12.38 -48.79
CA ALA A 231 39.87 12.56 -48.25
C ALA A 231 38.76 12.27 -49.29
N ALA A 232 38.20 11.07 -49.23
CA ALA A 232 36.91 10.75 -49.83
C ALA A 232 35.80 11.08 -48.84
N GLN A 233 35.16 12.22 -49.07
CA GLN A 233 33.79 12.59 -48.70
C GLN A 233 33.20 11.93 -47.44
N GLN A 234 33.19 12.70 -46.34
CA GLN A 234 32.34 12.48 -45.17
C GLN A 234 30.88 12.27 -45.61
N ASN A 235 30.43 11.00 -45.63
CA ASN A 235 29.02 10.70 -45.55
C ASN A 235 28.57 11.01 -44.11
N GLN A 236 27.73 12.03 -43.97
CA GLN A 236 27.20 12.54 -42.70
C GLN A 236 26.08 11.64 -42.16
N PHE A 237 26.40 10.43 -41.74
CA PHE A 237 25.55 9.68 -40.81
C PHE A 237 26.23 9.67 -39.44
N ALA A 238 25.95 10.72 -38.66
CA ALA A 238 26.34 10.79 -37.26
C ALA A 238 25.18 10.29 -36.40
N TRP A 239 25.42 9.22 -35.62
CA TRP A 239 24.46 8.77 -34.60
C TRP A 239 24.61 9.69 -33.39
N HIS A 240 23.67 10.62 -33.22
CA HIS A 240 23.62 11.52 -32.07
C HIS A 240 23.02 10.77 -30.86
N PRO A 241 23.48 11.00 -29.61
CA PRO A 241 23.05 10.24 -28.43
C PRO A 241 21.59 10.49 -28.00
N SER A 242 20.90 11.43 -28.68
CA SER A 242 19.57 11.93 -28.33
C SER A 242 18.41 11.24 -29.06
N GLY A 243 18.67 10.24 -29.91
CA GLY A 243 17.62 9.39 -30.50
C GLY A 243 16.81 9.98 -31.66
N GLU A 244 17.16 11.17 -32.17
CA GLU A 244 16.50 11.75 -33.36
C GLU A 244 17.32 11.50 -34.63
N MET A 245 16.69 10.90 -35.65
CA MET A 245 17.27 10.71 -36.98
C MET A 245 17.08 11.99 -37.81
N HIS A 246 18.17 12.69 -38.11
CA HIS A 246 18.16 13.82 -39.04
C HIS A 246 18.68 13.38 -40.42
N ILE A 247 17.84 13.50 -41.46
CA ILE A 247 18.24 13.33 -42.86
C ILE A 247 18.40 14.72 -43.48
N SER A 248 19.58 15.06 -43.96
CA SER A 248 19.82 16.30 -44.70
C SER A 248 19.64 16.07 -46.19
N VAL A 249 18.62 16.68 -46.79
CA VAL A 249 18.49 16.86 -48.24
C VAL A 249 18.32 18.36 -48.48
N GLY A 250 19.16 18.92 -49.36
CA GLY A 250 19.16 20.28 -49.91
C GLY A 250 18.26 21.36 -49.27
N GLN A 251 18.90 22.39 -48.70
CA GLN A 251 18.32 23.70 -48.32
C GLN A 251 16.92 23.66 -47.68
N GLY A 252 16.73 22.82 -46.65
CA GLY A 252 15.58 22.92 -45.75
C GLY A 252 15.53 21.77 -44.75
N THR A 253 15.39 22.09 -43.47
CA THR A 253 15.15 21.09 -42.41
C THR A 253 13.65 20.92 -42.24
N VAL A 254 13.12 19.72 -42.46
CA VAL A 254 11.72 19.38 -42.16
C VAL A 254 11.71 18.43 -40.95
N PRO A 255 11.17 18.82 -39.79
CA PRO A 255 10.95 17.89 -38.69
C PRO A 255 9.87 16.88 -39.10
N MET A 256 10.15 15.59 -38.95
CA MET A 256 9.19 14.51 -39.20
C MET A 256 8.47 14.19 -37.89
N ASP A 257 7.27 14.73 -37.70
CA ASP A 257 6.40 14.37 -36.58
C ASP A 257 5.88 12.93 -36.73
N THR A 258 6.36 12.02 -35.88
CA THR A 258 5.81 10.66 -35.74
C THR A 258 4.59 10.64 -34.82
N ARG A 259 3.62 11.52 -35.06
CA ARG A 259 2.33 11.46 -34.38
C ARG A 259 1.43 10.48 -35.12
N ASN A 260 1.53 9.19 -34.75
CA ASN A 260 0.44 8.22 -34.64
C ASN A 260 0.99 6.77 -34.74
N HIS A 261 1.61 6.27 -33.68
CA HIS A 261 1.65 4.83 -33.42
C HIS A 261 1.26 4.55 -31.98
N LYS A 262 0.18 3.77 -31.86
CA LYS A 262 -0.34 3.12 -30.66
C LYS A 262 0.80 2.68 -29.73
N GLN A 263 0.92 3.33 -28.59
CA GLN A 263 1.85 2.95 -27.53
C GLN A 263 1.27 1.73 -26.78
N GLU A 264 1.61 0.53 -27.23
CA GLU A 264 1.72 -0.60 -26.31
C GLU A 264 2.91 -0.27 -25.40
N ASN A 265 2.59 0.21 -24.20
CA ASN A 265 3.59 0.51 -23.19
C ASN A 265 4.05 -0.84 -22.60
N GLU A 266 5.13 -1.40 -23.14
CA GLU A 266 5.93 -2.38 -22.41
C GLU A 266 6.43 -1.66 -21.14
N ASP A 267 6.05 -2.18 -19.98
CA ASP A 267 6.55 -1.72 -18.68
C ASP A 267 8.06 -1.99 -18.61
N VAL A 268 8.85 -1.01 -19.04
CA VAL A 268 10.29 -0.98 -18.80
C VAL A 268 10.47 -0.58 -17.34
N GLU A 269 10.58 -1.57 -16.46
CA GLU A 269 10.98 -1.36 -15.06
C GLU A 269 12.37 -0.71 -15.03
N VAL A 270 12.38 0.62 -14.85
CA VAL A 270 13.58 1.36 -14.49
C VAL A 270 14.01 0.91 -13.10
N MET A 271 15.08 0.12 -13.03
CA MET A 271 15.68 -0.31 -11.76
C MET A 271 16.28 0.91 -11.06
N SER A 272 15.58 1.43 -10.06
CA SER A 272 16.17 2.38 -9.11
C SER A 272 17.27 1.66 -8.34
N THR A 273 18.51 2.15 -8.47
CA THR A 273 19.65 1.73 -7.66
C THR A 273 19.65 2.56 -6.38
N ASP A 274 18.84 2.18 -5.39
CA ASP A 274 18.91 2.76 -4.04
C ASP A 274 20.03 2.07 -3.24
N SER A 275 21.27 2.48 -3.51
CA SER A 275 22.41 2.14 -2.66
C SER A 275 22.35 2.94 -1.35
N SER A 276 21.73 2.39 -0.31
CA SER A 276 21.89 2.87 1.07
C SER A 276 23.02 2.11 1.76
N SER A 277 24.22 2.67 1.77
CA SER A 277 25.33 2.19 2.60
C SER A 277 25.19 2.75 4.01
N SER A 278 24.86 1.89 4.98
CA SER A 278 24.97 2.23 6.41
C SER A 278 26.39 1.96 6.88
N SER A 279 27.13 3.03 7.17
CA SER A 279 28.45 2.98 7.80
C SER A 279 28.28 2.78 9.30
N SER A 280 28.61 1.59 9.80
CA SER A 280 28.66 1.29 11.24
C SER A 280 30.03 1.69 11.79
N SER A 281 30.07 2.75 12.61
CA SER A 281 31.25 3.09 13.41
C SER A 281 31.35 2.12 14.60
N ASP A 282 32.40 1.31 14.59
CA ASP A 282 32.88 0.54 15.74
C ASP A 282 33.73 1.47 16.61
N SER A 283 33.41 1.58 17.90
CA SER A 283 34.17 2.36 18.88
C SER A 283 34.92 1.40 19.81
N GLN A 284 36.25 1.53 19.83
CA GLN A 284 37.12 0.94 20.85
C GLN A 284 37.13 1.77 22.14
#